data_AF-R0HHB7-F1
#
_entry.id   AF-R0HHB7-F1
#
_cell.length_a   1.000
_cell.length_b   1.000
_cell.length_c   1.000
_cell.angle_alpha   90.00
_cell.angle_beta   90.00
_cell.angle_gamma   90.00
#
_symmetry.space_group_name_H-M   'P 1'
#
loop_
_entity.id
_entity.type
_entity.pdbx_description
1 polymer ?
#
loop_
_entity_poly.entity_id
_entity_poly.type
_entity_poly.pdbx_seq_one_letter_code
_entity_poly.pdbx_strand_id
1 'polypeptide(L)'
;TKLQFFNFFSFDFVLSQNHRFIHSDQNNPSMESINTLKGYGKVSDQENQIHHPSPPLPKPSSSFSRKTLIATVSVVSLLLILVVVALTAGAFTHSPPHHPPISSASLKTVCAVTRYPETCFSSLSSSLNESDSKLNPESILELSLRVASKEVSRLSMSFRSINDMPEDAAVGDCVKLYTDALSQLNESMSEIEREKEKKKGGNWLTEEVVGDVKTWISAAMTDGETCSDGIDEMGTVVGNEIKKEMEMANQMMSISLAIVSQMKKLLVILH
;
A
#
# COMPACT_ATOMS: atom_id res chain seq x y z
N THR A 1 30.05 -38.50 -8.60
CA THR A 1 29.95 -38.64 -7.13
C THR A 1 29.74 -37.28 -6.52
N LYS A 2 28.66 -37.07 -5.74
CA LYS A 2 28.12 -35.77 -5.25
C LYS A 2 27.66 -34.84 -6.41
N LEU A 3 26.40 -34.46 -6.60
CA LEU A 3 25.12 -34.70 -5.92
C LEU A 3 24.96 -34.09 -4.50
N GLN A 4 23.87 -33.32 -4.37
CA GLN A 4 23.33 -32.62 -3.19
C GLN A 4 24.09 -31.39 -2.66
N PHE A 5 23.60 -30.20 -3.03
CA PHE A 5 23.35 -29.04 -2.14
C PHE A 5 22.57 -27.93 -2.89
N PHE A 6 21.37 -28.24 -3.39
CA PHE A 6 20.41 -27.27 -3.92
C PHE A 6 18.99 -27.75 -3.60
N ASN A 7 18.54 -27.42 -2.38
CA ASN A 7 17.14 -27.39 -1.94
C ASN A 7 17.10 -27.09 -0.43
N PHE A 8 16.92 -25.81 -0.09
CA PHE A 8 16.26 -25.29 1.12
C PHE A 8 16.40 -23.76 1.10
N PHE A 9 15.43 -23.05 0.52
CA PHE A 9 15.06 -21.64 0.75
C PHE A 9 13.98 -21.22 -0.26
N SER A 10 12.87 -21.95 -0.26
CA SER A 10 11.60 -21.61 -0.89
C SER A 10 10.53 -22.44 -0.19
N PHE A 11 9.33 -21.87 0.00
CA PHE A 11 8.34 -22.24 1.03
C PHE A 11 8.75 -21.91 2.47
N ASP A 12 8.39 -20.69 2.93
CA ASP A 12 7.92 -20.42 4.31
C ASP A 12 7.45 -18.95 4.56
N PHE A 13 7.11 -18.17 3.52
CA PHE A 13 6.59 -16.79 3.70
C PHE A 13 5.28 -16.48 2.94
N VAL A 14 4.50 -17.50 2.59
CA VAL A 14 3.14 -17.32 2.07
C VAL A 14 2.21 -18.27 2.81
N LEU A 15 1.74 -17.84 3.99
CA LEU A 15 0.48 -18.22 4.67
C LEU A 15 0.47 -17.76 6.15
N SER A 16 0.40 -16.44 6.38
CA SER A 16 -0.18 -15.88 7.61
C SER A 16 -0.59 -14.43 7.36
N GLN A 17 -1.44 -13.88 8.24
CA GLN A 17 -2.01 -12.52 8.16
C GLN A 17 -3.09 -12.26 7.10
N ASN A 18 -4.18 -13.05 7.13
CA ASN A 18 -5.52 -12.43 7.16
C ASN A 18 -6.62 -13.41 7.60
N HIS A 19 -7.09 -13.29 8.85
CA HIS A 19 -8.53 -13.20 9.12
C HIS A 19 -8.78 -12.75 10.57
N ARG A 20 -9.33 -11.55 10.72
CA ARG A 20 -9.94 -11.07 11.96
C ARG A 20 -11.42 -11.40 11.90
N PHE A 21 -11.93 -12.29 12.75
CA PHE A 21 -13.35 -12.28 13.11
C PHE A 21 -13.58 -12.77 14.54
N ILE A 22 -14.54 -12.12 15.20
CA ILE A 22 -14.97 -12.35 16.57
C ILE A 22 -15.96 -13.50 16.61
N HIS A 23 -15.83 -14.46 17.53
CA HIS A 23 -16.97 -14.89 18.37
C HIS A 23 -16.61 -15.77 19.58
N SER A 24 -17.37 -15.53 20.65
CA SER A 24 -17.79 -16.46 21.73
C SER A 24 -16.80 -17.48 22.29
N ASP A 25 -16.37 -17.19 23.52
CA ASP A 25 -15.93 -18.18 24.50
C ASP A 25 -17.12 -19.03 25.00
N GLN A 26 -16.94 -20.34 25.22
CA GLN A 26 -17.98 -21.23 25.75
C GLN A 26 -17.38 -22.48 26.42
N ASN A 27 -18.07 -22.98 27.46
CA ASN A 27 -17.71 -24.07 28.41
C ASN A 27 -16.90 -23.55 29.64
N ASN A 28 -17.19 -23.89 30.91
CA ASN A 28 -18.13 -24.87 31.49
C ASN A 28 -18.48 -24.50 32.99
N PRO A 29 -18.93 -25.43 33.87
CA PRO A 29 -20.30 -25.54 34.38
C PRO A 29 -20.54 -25.06 35.83
N SER A 30 -21.81 -24.89 36.23
CA SER A 30 -22.35 -25.43 37.51
C SER A 30 -23.88 -25.30 37.60
N MET A 31 -24.46 -26.04 38.55
CA MET A 31 -25.90 -26.08 38.88
C MET A 31 -26.36 -24.77 39.57
N GLU A 32 -27.62 -24.38 39.41
CA GLU A 32 -28.68 -24.74 40.38
C GLU A 32 -30.09 -24.31 39.94
N SER A 33 -31.08 -25.01 40.47
CA SER A 33 -32.51 -24.74 40.33
C SER A 33 -32.94 -23.53 41.20
N ILE A 34 -34.10 -22.93 40.94
CA ILE A 34 -35.31 -22.93 41.81
C ILE A 34 -36.39 -22.01 41.16
N ASN A 35 -37.65 -22.29 41.48
CA ASN A 35 -38.85 -21.73 40.85
C ASN A 35 -39.32 -20.37 41.43
N THR A 36 -40.46 -19.89 40.90
CA THR A 36 -41.40 -18.88 41.50
C THR A 36 -40.92 -17.41 41.53
N LEU A 37 -41.78 -16.39 41.49
CA LEU A 37 -43.23 -16.30 41.80
C LEU A 37 -43.98 -15.32 40.85
N LYS A 38 -45.31 -15.37 40.87
CA LYS A 38 -46.25 -14.59 40.04
C LYS A 38 -46.81 -13.38 40.81
N GLY A 39 -47.04 -12.24 40.15
CA GLY A 39 -47.66 -11.07 40.79
C GLY A 39 -48.23 -10.02 39.81
N TYR A 40 -49.56 -9.97 39.69
CA TYR A 40 -50.30 -8.85 39.07
C TYR A 40 -50.63 -7.79 40.15
N GLY A 41 -50.69 -6.50 39.78
CA GLY A 41 -51.15 -5.42 40.67
C GLY A 41 -51.68 -4.22 39.90
N LYS A 42 -52.85 -3.70 40.29
CA LYS A 42 -53.62 -2.65 39.58
C LYS A 42 -53.45 -1.27 40.24
N VAL A 43 -53.41 -0.21 39.40
CA VAL A 43 -54.17 1.07 39.46
C VAL A 43 -54.69 1.57 40.83
N SER A 44 -54.48 2.86 41.15
CA SER A 44 -55.51 3.84 41.56
C SER A 44 -54.95 5.28 41.71
N ASP A 45 -55.82 6.28 41.51
CA ASP A 45 -55.53 7.73 41.48
C ASP A 45 -55.98 8.49 42.76
N GLN A 46 -55.47 9.72 42.91
CA GLN A 46 -56.17 10.98 43.30
C GLN A 46 -57.00 11.14 44.61
N GLU A 47 -56.71 12.19 45.40
CA GLU A 47 -57.66 13.08 46.17
C GLU A 47 -56.86 14.28 46.80
N ASN A 48 -57.00 15.56 46.38
CA ASN A 48 -57.86 16.69 46.87
C ASN A 48 -57.43 17.38 48.22
N GLN A 49 -57.02 18.67 48.27
CA GLN A 49 -57.78 19.96 48.53
C GLN A 49 -58.32 20.14 49.99
N ILE A 50 -58.44 21.31 50.68
CA ILE A 50 -58.17 22.77 50.51
C ILE A 50 -58.14 23.48 51.91
N HIS A 51 -57.35 24.55 52.16
CA HIS A 51 -57.76 25.69 53.05
C HIS A 51 -56.92 27.01 52.94
N HIS A 52 -57.58 28.15 53.22
CA HIS A 52 -57.11 29.57 53.26
C HIS A 52 -57.57 30.19 54.62
N PRO A 53 -57.12 31.38 55.15
CA PRO A 53 -56.97 32.67 54.41
C PRO A 53 -56.00 33.80 54.92
N SER A 54 -55.86 34.86 54.08
CA SER A 54 -55.62 36.31 54.36
C SER A 54 -54.20 36.93 54.63
N PRO A 55 -53.96 38.24 54.29
CA PRO A 55 -52.62 38.86 54.10
C PRO A 55 -52.33 40.14 54.94
N PRO A 56 -51.15 40.83 54.81
CA PRO A 56 -51.03 41.99 53.90
C PRO A 56 -49.61 42.29 53.26
N LEU A 57 -49.55 43.39 52.50
CA LEU A 57 -48.50 44.06 51.67
C LEU A 57 -47.08 44.31 52.29
N PRO A 58 -46.04 44.82 51.55
CA PRO A 58 -46.03 45.42 50.18
C PRO A 58 -44.93 44.90 49.19
N LYS A 59 -44.94 45.44 47.96
CA LYS A 59 -43.91 45.25 46.89
C LYS A 59 -42.96 46.44 46.78
N PRO A 60 -41.76 46.23 46.23
CA PRO A 60 -41.24 47.03 45.09
C PRO A 60 -40.82 46.10 43.93
N SER A 61 -41.31 46.26 42.69
CA SER A 61 -40.73 47.14 41.66
C SER A 61 -39.19 47.18 41.70
N SER A 62 -38.50 46.49 40.80
CA SER A 62 -38.39 46.94 39.40
C SER A 62 -38.46 45.81 38.36
N SER A 63 -38.99 46.13 37.19
CA SER A 63 -39.11 45.21 36.06
C SER A 63 -37.81 45.11 35.27
N PHE A 64 -37.14 43.96 35.34
CA PHE A 64 -36.31 43.49 34.22
C PHE A 64 -36.94 42.20 33.70
N SER A 65 -37.44 42.23 32.45
CA SER A 65 -38.24 41.15 31.88
C SER A 65 -37.45 39.84 31.87
N ARG A 66 -37.99 38.78 32.50
CA ARG A 66 -37.39 37.43 32.49
C ARG A 66 -37.06 36.95 31.07
N LYS A 67 -37.85 37.37 30.07
CA LYS A 67 -37.63 37.13 28.64
C LYS A 67 -36.28 37.67 28.14
N THR A 68 -35.86 38.85 28.61
CA THR A 68 -34.57 39.47 28.24
C THR A 68 -33.40 38.68 28.82
N LEU A 69 -33.49 38.25 30.09
CA LEU A 69 -32.46 37.43 30.74
C LEU A 69 -32.29 36.06 30.08
N ILE A 70 -33.39 35.40 29.71
CA ILE A 70 -33.36 34.10 29.01
C ILE A 70 -32.71 34.27 27.62
N ALA A 71 -33.06 35.34 26.89
CA ALA A 71 -32.45 35.64 25.59
C ALA A 71 -30.93 35.91 25.70
N THR A 72 -30.49 36.70 26.69
CA THR A 72 -29.05 36.98 26.86
C THR A 72 -28.26 35.75 27.27
N VAL A 73 -28.80 34.90 28.16
CA VAL A 73 -28.13 33.65 28.56
C VAL A 73 -28.01 32.69 27.37
N SER A 74 -29.07 32.54 26.56
CA SER A 74 -29.06 31.71 25.35
C SER A 74 -27.98 32.13 24.34
N VAL A 75 -27.86 33.43 24.06
CA VAL A 75 -26.83 33.97 23.14
C VAL A 75 -25.42 33.75 23.68
N VAL A 76 -25.19 33.99 24.99
CA VAL A 76 -23.87 33.77 25.62
C VAL A 76 -23.50 32.28 25.60
N SER A 77 -24.42 31.38 25.92
CA SER A 77 -24.19 29.93 25.82
C SER A 77 -23.87 29.49 24.39
N LEU A 78 -24.56 30.03 23.38
CA LEU A 78 -24.30 29.71 21.97
C LEU A 78 -22.90 30.18 21.54
N LEU A 79 -22.49 31.40 21.92
CA LEU A 79 -21.16 31.92 21.64
C LEU A 79 -20.06 31.09 22.32
N LEU A 80 -20.26 30.67 23.57
CA LEU A 80 -19.31 29.79 24.26
C LEU A 80 -19.18 28.42 23.59
N ILE A 81 -20.28 27.83 23.12
CA ILE A 81 -20.26 26.56 22.36
C ILE A 81 -19.48 26.73 21.06
N LEU A 82 -19.69 27.82 20.31
CA LEU A 82 -18.95 28.09 19.08
C LEU A 82 -17.44 28.28 19.30
N VAL A 83 -17.04 28.94 20.40
CA VAL A 83 -15.61 29.07 20.77
C VAL A 83 -15.01 27.70 21.14
N VAL A 84 -15.73 26.87 21.90
CA VAL A 84 -15.26 25.50 22.22
C VAL A 84 -15.14 24.65 20.95
N VAL A 85 -16.10 24.71 20.03
CA VAL A 85 -16.03 24.00 18.74
C VAL A 85 -14.88 24.51 17.86
N ALA A 86 -14.60 25.83 17.84
CA ALA A 86 -13.45 26.37 17.13
C ALA A 86 -12.11 25.91 17.73
N LEU A 87 -12.01 25.85 19.06
CA LEU A 87 -10.81 25.37 19.76
C LEU A 87 -10.60 23.86 19.60
N THR A 88 -11.66 23.04 19.57
CA THR A 88 -11.53 21.60 19.32
C THR A 88 -11.34 21.26 17.84
N ALA A 89 -11.92 22.03 16.90
CA ALA A 89 -11.63 21.89 15.47
C ALA A 89 -10.19 22.27 15.13
N GLY A 90 -9.62 23.27 15.80
CA GLY A 90 -8.20 23.66 15.67
C GLY A 90 -7.21 22.66 16.26
N ALA A 91 -7.65 21.70 17.08
CA ALA A 91 -6.78 20.75 17.78
C ALA A 91 -6.43 19.49 16.96
N PHE A 92 -7.03 19.29 15.78
CA PHE A 92 -6.83 18.09 14.96
C PHE A 92 -6.07 18.31 13.64
N THR A 93 -5.55 19.51 13.39
CA THR A 93 -4.65 19.80 12.25
C THR A 93 -3.21 20.04 12.70
N HIS A 94 -2.71 19.13 13.53
CA HIS A 94 -1.27 18.87 13.64
C HIS A 94 -0.97 17.48 13.09
N SER A 95 -1.00 17.36 11.76
CA SER A 95 -0.08 16.42 11.12
C SER A 95 1.33 16.83 11.56
N PRO A 96 2.16 15.92 12.12
CA PRO A 96 3.56 16.24 12.36
C PRO A 96 4.21 16.64 11.03
N PRO A 97 5.28 17.47 11.03
CA PRO A 97 5.97 17.83 9.80
C PRO A 97 6.49 16.54 9.16
N HIS A 98 5.77 16.09 8.13
CA HIS A 98 6.00 14.83 7.45
C HIS A 98 7.20 15.04 6.52
N HIS A 99 8.39 15.19 7.12
CA HIS A 99 9.62 14.89 6.42
C HIS A 99 9.48 13.45 5.94
N PRO A 100 9.42 13.21 4.63
CA PRO A 100 9.37 11.85 4.12
C PRO A 100 10.64 11.14 4.63
N PRO A 101 10.58 9.89 5.10
CA PRO A 101 11.78 9.16 5.50
C PRO A 101 12.78 9.22 4.35
N ILE A 102 14.08 9.36 4.65
CA ILE A 102 15.12 9.70 3.66
C ILE A 102 15.08 8.76 2.45
N SER A 103 14.78 7.47 2.67
CA SER A 103 14.48 6.47 1.64
C SER A 103 13.47 6.95 0.58
N SER A 104 12.34 7.50 0.99
CA SER A 104 11.28 8.00 0.10
C SER A 104 11.63 9.29 -0.65
N ALA A 105 12.58 10.08 -0.15
CA ALA A 105 13.11 11.24 -0.88
C ALA A 105 14.07 10.80 -2.00
N SER A 106 15.04 9.92 -1.68
CA SER A 106 15.90 9.29 -2.69
C SER A 106 15.08 8.58 -3.76
N LEU A 107 14.07 7.80 -3.35
CA LEU A 107 13.21 7.06 -4.27
C LEU A 107 12.45 7.98 -5.24
N LYS A 108 11.90 9.11 -4.76
CA LYS A 108 11.27 10.11 -5.64
C LYS A 108 12.25 10.70 -6.64
N THR A 109 13.45 11.06 -6.22
CA THR A 109 14.50 11.59 -7.12
C THR A 109 14.90 10.57 -8.18
N VAL A 110 15.02 9.28 -7.83
CA VAL A 110 15.30 8.21 -8.80
C VAL A 110 14.11 7.99 -9.74
N CYS A 111 12.90 7.85 -9.23
CA CYS A 111 11.72 7.63 -10.07
C CYS A 111 11.41 8.80 -11.03
N ALA A 112 11.78 10.04 -10.66
CA ALA A 112 11.64 11.23 -11.50
C ALA A 112 12.49 11.22 -12.79
N VAL A 113 13.47 10.32 -12.94
CA VAL A 113 14.21 10.16 -14.22
C VAL A 113 13.61 9.09 -15.15
N THR A 114 12.55 8.41 -14.69
CA THR A 114 11.85 7.36 -15.46
C THR A 114 10.67 7.95 -16.23
N ARG A 115 10.22 7.26 -17.29
CA ARG A 115 8.97 7.61 -17.99
C ARG A 115 7.69 7.18 -17.26
N TYR A 116 7.82 6.46 -16.14
CA TYR A 116 6.71 5.94 -15.34
C TYR A 116 6.92 6.27 -13.85
N PRO A 117 6.98 7.56 -13.46
CA PRO A 117 7.40 7.98 -12.12
C PRO A 117 6.47 7.48 -11.01
N GLU A 118 5.16 7.49 -11.24
CA GLU A 118 4.17 7.00 -10.27
C GLU A 118 4.28 5.48 -10.09
N THR A 119 4.29 4.71 -11.18
CA THR A 119 4.50 3.25 -11.16
C THR A 119 5.80 2.87 -10.46
N CYS A 120 6.89 3.58 -10.77
CA CYS A 120 8.19 3.40 -10.11
C CYS A 120 8.05 3.63 -8.61
N PHE A 121 7.42 4.73 -8.18
CA PHE A 121 7.30 5.02 -6.76
C PHE A 121 6.40 4.00 -6.05
N SER A 122 5.25 3.63 -6.61
CA SER A 122 4.33 2.66 -5.99
C SER A 122 4.91 1.25 -5.90
N SER A 123 5.47 0.74 -7.00
CA SER A 123 5.96 -0.64 -7.06
C SER A 123 7.23 -0.84 -6.24
N LEU A 124 8.12 0.14 -6.21
CA LEU A 124 9.33 0.07 -5.39
C LEU A 124 9.03 0.33 -3.90
N SER A 125 8.22 1.34 -3.55
CA SER A 125 7.91 1.62 -2.14
C SER A 125 7.15 0.50 -1.42
N SER A 126 6.26 -0.20 -2.13
CA SER A 126 5.58 -1.40 -1.61
C SER A 126 6.50 -2.64 -1.46
N SER A 127 7.70 -2.59 -2.03
CA SER A 127 8.72 -3.64 -1.95
C SER A 127 9.84 -3.34 -0.94
N LEU A 128 9.74 -2.24 -0.19
CA LEU A 128 10.68 -1.86 0.87
C LEU A 128 10.25 -2.42 2.23
N ASN A 129 11.24 -2.75 3.06
CA ASN A 129 11.03 -3.06 4.47
C ASN A 129 11.25 -1.81 5.34
N GLU A 130 10.62 -1.75 6.53
CA GLU A 130 10.81 -0.63 7.47
C GLU A 130 12.27 -0.45 7.93
N SER A 131 13.10 -1.49 7.79
CA SER A 131 14.54 -1.48 8.07
C SER A 131 15.39 -0.72 7.03
N ASP A 132 14.83 -0.38 5.86
CA ASP A 132 15.56 0.16 4.70
C ASP A 132 15.84 1.67 4.87
N SER A 133 16.60 1.97 5.92
CA SER A 133 16.86 3.32 6.44
C SER A 133 17.64 4.24 5.51
N LYS A 134 18.35 3.71 4.51
CA LYS A 134 19.08 4.50 3.51
C LYS A 134 19.06 3.84 2.13
N LEU A 135 18.17 4.31 1.26
CA LEU A 135 18.21 3.97 -0.16
C LEU A 135 19.17 4.89 -0.92
N ASN A 136 20.11 4.28 -1.63
CA ASN A 136 20.99 4.92 -2.60
C ASN A 136 20.59 4.49 -4.04
N PRO A 137 21.06 5.18 -5.10
CA PRO A 137 20.69 4.84 -6.47
C PRO A 137 20.94 3.38 -6.87
N GLU A 138 22.05 2.80 -6.41
CA GLU A 138 22.44 1.41 -6.69
C GLU A 138 21.42 0.41 -6.13
N SER A 139 21.09 0.53 -4.83
CA SER A 139 20.09 -0.31 -4.16
C SER A 139 18.69 -0.18 -4.77
N ILE A 140 18.35 0.99 -5.32
CA ILE A 140 17.08 1.22 -6.00
C ILE A 140 17.06 0.54 -7.38
N LEU A 141 18.19 0.49 -8.10
CA LEU A 141 18.32 -0.30 -9.34
C LEU A 141 18.19 -1.81 -9.09
N GLU A 142 18.84 -2.33 -8.06
CA GLU A 142 18.73 -3.75 -7.69
C GLU A 142 17.30 -4.11 -7.27
N LEU A 143 16.62 -3.21 -6.55
CA LEU A 143 15.21 -3.38 -6.22
C LEU A 143 14.32 -3.34 -7.47
N SER A 144 14.59 -2.43 -8.42
CA SER A 144 13.78 -2.34 -9.65
C SER A 144 13.96 -3.53 -10.56
N LEU A 145 15.19 -4.05 -10.69
CA LEU A 145 15.48 -5.31 -11.38
C LEU A 145 14.77 -6.49 -10.72
N ARG A 146 14.84 -6.63 -9.39
CA ARG A 146 14.14 -7.70 -8.66
C ARG A 146 12.62 -7.65 -8.85
N VAL A 147 12.03 -6.46 -8.82
CA VAL A 147 10.58 -6.27 -9.07
C VAL A 147 10.25 -6.55 -10.55
N ALA A 148 11.08 -6.12 -11.51
CA ALA A 148 10.91 -6.45 -12.92
C ALA A 148 10.94 -7.97 -13.17
N SER A 149 11.95 -8.68 -12.66
CA SER A 149 12.04 -10.14 -12.76
C SER A 149 10.84 -10.85 -12.11
N LYS A 150 10.29 -10.32 -11.01
CA LYS A 150 9.09 -10.85 -10.38
C LYS A 150 7.85 -10.71 -11.29
N GLU A 151 7.64 -9.55 -11.89
CA GLU A 151 6.49 -9.32 -12.77
C GLU A 151 6.61 -10.12 -14.09
N VAL A 152 7.80 -10.17 -14.69
CA VAL A 152 8.07 -11.01 -15.88
C VAL A 152 7.89 -12.51 -15.55
N SER A 153 8.34 -12.98 -14.39
CA SER A 153 8.15 -14.37 -13.95
C SER A 153 6.66 -14.69 -13.74
N ARG A 154 5.91 -13.80 -13.10
CA ARG A 154 4.44 -13.93 -12.95
C ARG A 154 3.76 -14.03 -14.31
N LEU A 155 4.07 -13.12 -15.21
CA LEU A 155 3.52 -13.07 -16.56
C LEU A 155 3.84 -14.34 -17.38
N SER A 156 5.08 -14.85 -17.29
CA SER A 156 5.46 -16.12 -17.92
C SER A 156 4.64 -17.30 -17.39
N MET A 157 4.32 -17.33 -16.09
CA MET A 157 3.42 -18.33 -15.52
C MET A 157 1.98 -18.17 -16.02
N SER A 158 1.45 -16.95 -16.10
CA SER A 158 0.10 -16.67 -16.65
C SER A 158 -0.02 -17.09 -18.11
N PHE A 159 1.00 -16.82 -18.95
CA PHE A 159 1.07 -17.31 -20.32
C PHE A 159 1.10 -18.84 -20.39
N ARG A 160 1.86 -19.52 -19.51
CA ARG A 160 1.86 -20.99 -19.44
C ARG A 160 0.49 -21.54 -19.05
N SER A 161 -0.25 -20.88 -18.16
CA SER A 161 -1.60 -21.30 -17.77
C SER A 161 -2.68 -21.13 -18.85
N ILE A 162 -2.48 -20.27 -19.86
CA ILE A 162 -3.36 -20.22 -21.04
C ILE A 162 -2.90 -21.12 -22.19
N ASN A 163 -1.61 -21.49 -22.22
CA ASN A 163 -1.03 -22.38 -23.22
C ASN A 163 -1.53 -23.84 -23.14
N ASP A 164 -2.34 -24.20 -22.14
CA ASP A 164 -3.10 -25.46 -22.10
C ASP A 164 -4.18 -25.53 -23.21
N MET A 165 -4.41 -24.44 -23.97
CA MET A 165 -5.11 -24.41 -25.25
C MET A 165 -4.11 -24.39 -26.42
N PRO A 166 -3.79 -25.52 -27.08
CA PRO A 166 -2.66 -25.65 -28.00
C PRO A 166 -2.87 -25.08 -29.42
N GLU A 167 -3.92 -24.29 -29.67
CA GLU A 167 -4.24 -23.76 -31.00
C GLU A 167 -3.64 -22.37 -31.29
N ASP A 168 -3.00 -21.73 -30.31
CA ASP A 168 -2.46 -20.37 -30.44
C ASP A 168 -0.92 -20.33 -30.38
N ALA A 169 -0.29 -20.00 -31.50
CA ALA A 169 1.16 -19.93 -31.61
C ALA A 169 1.77 -18.69 -30.94
N ALA A 170 1.06 -17.55 -30.92
CA ALA A 170 1.55 -16.32 -30.27
C ALA A 170 1.69 -16.52 -28.76
N VAL A 171 0.73 -17.21 -28.14
CA VAL A 171 0.80 -17.60 -26.71
C VAL A 171 2.04 -18.44 -26.44
N GLY A 172 2.31 -19.45 -27.26
CA GLY A 172 3.48 -20.32 -27.12
C GLY A 172 4.82 -19.61 -27.32
N ASP A 173 4.88 -18.61 -28.20
CA ASP A 173 6.07 -17.77 -28.40
C ASP A 173 6.24 -16.74 -27.28
N CYS A 174 5.17 -16.14 -26.77
CA CYS A 174 5.19 -15.28 -25.58
C CYS A 174 5.74 -16.01 -24.33
N VAL A 175 5.46 -17.30 -24.15
CA VAL A 175 6.07 -18.11 -23.08
C VAL A 175 7.60 -18.14 -23.20
N LYS A 176 8.14 -18.26 -24.42
CA LYS A 176 9.59 -18.27 -24.68
C LYS A 176 10.17 -16.89 -24.44
N LEU A 177 9.61 -15.87 -25.10
CA LEU A 177 10.06 -14.47 -25.02
C LEU A 177 10.12 -13.96 -23.57
N TYR A 178 9.10 -14.21 -22.74
CA TYR A 178 9.17 -13.83 -21.32
C TYR A 178 10.05 -14.74 -20.46
N THR A 179 10.39 -15.96 -20.91
CA THR A 179 11.43 -16.78 -20.26
C THR A 179 12.82 -16.22 -20.57
N ASP A 180 13.07 -15.79 -21.81
CA ASP A 180 14.33 -15.21 -22.25
C ASP A 180 14.54 -13.82 -21.63
N ALA A 181 13.51 -12.96 -21.61
CA ALA A 181 13.52 -11.69 -20.89
C ALA A 181 13.86 -11.86 -19.39
N LEU A 182 13.29 -12.86 -18.73
CA LEU A 182 13.61 -13.17 -17.33
C LEU A 182 15.10 -13.56 -17.17
N SER A 183 15.64 -14.36 -18.09
CA SER A 183 17.05 -14.73 -18.10
C SER A 183 17.95 -13.50 -18.19
N GLN A 184 17.63 -12.56 -19.09
CA GLN A 184 18.40 -11.34 -19.32
C GLN A 184 18.35 -10.35 -18.13
N LEU A 185 17.20 -10.25 -17.44
CA LEU A 185 17.11 -9.52 -16.17
C LEU A 185 17.93 -10.19 -15.05
N ASN A 186 18.05 -11.52 -15.05
CA ASN A 186 18.89 -12.24 -14.10
C ASN A 186 20.40 -12.12 -14.41
N GLU A 187 20.81 -12.07 -15.69
CA GLU A 187 22.19 -11.71 -16.08
C GLU A 187 22.53 -10.30 -15.59
N SER A 188 21.60 -9.35 -15.75
CA SER A 188 21.75 -7.97 -15.25
C SER A 188 22.01 -7.91 -13.74
N MET A 189 21.31 -8.71 -12.94
CA MET A 189 21.56 -8.83 -11.50
C MET A 189 22.89 -9.54 -11.21
N SER A 190 23.19 -10.62 -11.93
CA SER A 190 24.39 -11.44 -11.74
C SER A 190 25.68 -10.66 -12.03
N GLU A 191 25.65 -9.74 -13.00
CA GLU A 191 26.74 -8.81 -13.31
C GLU A 191 27.02 -7.85 -12.15
N ILE A 192 25.96 -7.22 -11.63
CA ILE A 192 26.03 -6.29 -10.50
C ILE A 192 26.62 -7.00 -9.27
N GLU A 193 26.12 -8.19 -8.95
CA GLU A 193 26.58 -8.98 -7.80
C GLU A 193 28.05 -9.41 -7.96
N ARG A 194 28.41 -9.98 -9.13
CA ARG A 194 29.77 -10.47 -9.42
C ARG A 194 30.82 -9.36 -9.38
N GLU A 195 30.53 -8.19 -9.96
CA GLU A 195 31.48 -7.07 -9.93
C GLU A 195 31.56 -6.41 -8.55
N LYS A 196 30.47 -6.36 -7.77
CA LYS A 196 30.53 -5.97 -6.35
C LYS A 196 31.46 -6.88 -5.54
N GLU A 197 31.34 -8.19 -5.67
CA GLU A 197 32.20 -9.17 -4.99
C GLU A 197 33.67 -8.99 -5.39
N LYS A 198 33.95 -8.92 -6.70
CA LYS A 198 35.29 -8.74 -7.27
C LYS A 198 35.96 -7.43 -6.82
N LYS A 199 35.18 -6.35 -6.65
CA LYS A 199 35.68 -5.02 -6.24
C LYS A 199 35.74 -4.83 -4.72
N LYS A 200 35.14 -5.73 -3.93
CA LYS A 200 35.17 -5.74 -2.45
C LYS A 200 34.81 -4.38 -1.81
N GLY A 201 33.76 -3.74 -2.32
CA GLY A 201 33.32 -2.41 -1.86
C GLY A 201 34.02 -1.21 -2.52
N GLY A 202 34.92 -1.43 -3.47
CA GLY A 202 35.33 -0.41 -4.43
C GLY A 202 34.25 -0.11 -5.47
N ASN A 203 34.48 0.89 -6.33
CA ASN A 203 33.53 1.22 -7.40
C ASN A 203 33.38 0.03 -8.39
N TRP A 204 32.21 -0.59 -8.35
CA TRP A 204 31.79 -1.66 -9.26
C TRP A 204 31.07 -1.14 -10.50
N LEU A 205 30.51 0.07 -10.42
CA LEU A 205 29.74 0.70 -11.49
C LEU A 205 30.70 1.32 -12.54
N THR A 206 31.26 0.47 -13.40
CA THR A 206 32.05 0.86 -14.57
C THR A 206 31.16 1.12 -15.79
N GLU A 207 31.71 1.76 -16.83
CA GLU A 207 31.01 1.93 -18.12
C GLU A 207 30.61 0.59 -18.76
N GLU A 208 31.46 -0.43 -18.59
CA GLU A 208 31.27 -1.80 -19.08
C GLU A 208 30.04 -2.43 -18.43
N VAL A 209 30.01 -2.47 -17.09
CA VAL A 209 28.87 -2.99 -16.31
C VAL A 209 27.57 -2.23 -16.61
N VAL A 210 27.63 -0.90 -16.71
CA VAL A 210 26.47 -0.09 -17.09
C VAL A 210 26.02 -0.39 -18.53
N GLY A 211 26.96 -0.66 -19.44
CA GLY A 211 26.70 -1.04 -20.82
C GLY A 211 26.01 -2.40 -20.93
N ASP A 212 26.53 -3.41 -20.22
CA ASP A 212 26.01 -4.78 -20.26
C ASP A 212 24.63 -4.87 -19.61
N VAL A 213 24.45 -4.30 -18.41
CA VAL A 213 23.15 -4.21 -17.72
C VAL A 213 22.12 -3.48 -18.59
N LYS A 214 22.49 -2.37 -19.26
CA LYS A 214 21.59 -1.71 -20.22
C LYS A 214 21.24 -2.61 -21.41
N THR A 215 22.21 -3.36 -21.92
CA THR A 215 22.03 -4.21 -23.10
C THR A 215 21.03 -5.33 -22.81
N TRP A 216 21.19 -6.05 -21.70
CA TRP A 216 20.27 -7.12 -21.32
C TRP A 216 18.86 -6.60 -20.96
N ILE A 217 18.72 -5.49 -20.22
CA ILE A 217 17.38 -4.92 -19.98
C ILE A 217 16.73 -4.46 -21.30
N SER A 218 17.50 -3.91 -22.23
CA SER A 218 16.96 -3.49 -23.54
C SER A 218 16.51 -4.67 -24.39
N ALA A 219 17.26 -5.78 -24.37
CA ALA A 219 16.84 -7.01 -25.04
C ALA A 219 15.58 -7.61 -24.39
N ALA A 220 15.46 -7.58 -23.06
CA ALA A 220 14.28 -8.08 -22.35
C ALA A 220 13.02 -7.25 -22.68
N MET A 221 13.18 -5.95 -22.91
CA MET A 221 12.12 -5.09 -23.44
C MET A 221 11.76 -5.45 -24.89
N THR A 222 12.74 -5.72 -25.76
CA THR A 222 12.49 -6.16 -27.15
C THR A 222 11.70 -7.47 -27.19
N ASP A 223 11.98 -8.43 -26.31
CA ASP A 223 11.23 -9.68 -26.21
C ASP A 223 9.77 -9.44 -25.78
N GLY A 224 9.56 -8.53 -24.81
CA GLY A 224 8.23 -8.12 -24.35
C GLY A 224 7.43 -7.35 -25.41
N GLU A 225 8.09 -6.52 -26.22
CA GLU A 225 7.49 -5.83 -27.38
C GLU A 225 7.12 -6.84 -28.48
N THR A 226 8.03 -7.76 -28.81
CA THR A 226 7.81 -8.82 -29.82
C THR A 226 6.62 -9.73 -29.46
N CYS A 227 6.44 -10.07 -28.18
CA CYS A 227 5.26 -10.80 -27.72
C CYS A 227 3.97 -9.98 -27.91
N SER A 228 4.00 -8.68 -27.58
CA SER A 228 2.84 -7.80 -27.75
C SER A 228 2.42 -7.72 -29.21
N ASP A 229 3.37 -7.50 -30.12
CA ASP A 229 3.14 -7.44 -31.56
C ASP A 229 2.56 -8.76 -32.10
N GLY A 230 3.10 -9.91 -31.69
CA GLY A 230 2.61 -11.23 -32.11
C GLY A 230 1.18 -11.54 -31.64
N ILE A 231 0.81 -11.13 -30.43
CA ILE A 231 -0.55 -11.28 -29.88
C ILE A 231 -1.55 -10.38 -30.63
N ASP A 232 -1.16 -9.15 -30.95
CA ASP A 232 -2.02 -8.23 -31.71
C ASP A 232 -2.12 -8.62 -33.20
N GLU A 233 -1.07 -9.16 -33.83
CA GLU A 233 -1.09 -9.64 -35.23
C GLU A 233 -1.96 -10.89 -35.41
N MET A 234 -1.87 -11.88 -34.51
CA MET A 234 -2.74 -13.07 -34.57
C MET A 234 -4.20 -12.78 -34.19
N GLY A 235 -4.49 -11.61 -33.62
CA GLY A 235 -5.80 -11.27 -33.09
C GLY A 235 -6.18 -12.07 -31.84
N THR A 236 -5.18 -12.59 -31.12
CA THR A 236 -5.36 -13.45 -29.96
C THR A 236 -6.04 -12.70 -28.82
N VAL A 237 -7.20 -13.20 -28.37
CA VAL A 237 -7.94 -12.61 -27.25
C VAL A 237 -7.33 -13.07 -25.92
N VAL A 238 -6.16 -12.53 -25.57
CA VAL A 238 -5.66 -12.64 -24.19
C VAL A 238 -6.54 -11.83 -23.25
N GLY A 239 -6.80 -12.39 -22.06
CA GLY A 239 -7.64 -11.73 -21.06
C GLY A 239 -7.06 -10.40 -20.58
N ASN A 240 -7.93 -9.47 -20.19
CA ASN A 240 -7.55 -8.14 -19.68
C ASN A 240 -6.55 -8.17 -18.53
N GLU A 241 -6.49 -9.26 -17.75
CA GLU A 241 -5.49 -9.40 -16.69
C GLU A 241 -4.09 -9.60 -17.27
N ILE A 242 -3.90 -10.53 -18.22
CA ILE A 242 -2.61 -10.75 -18.90
C ILE A 242 -2.13 -9.46 -19.58
N LYS A 243 -3.03 -8.69 -20.22
CA LYS A 243 -2.66 -7.38 -20.80
C LYS A 243 -2.07 -6.41 -19.77
N LYS A 244 -2.66 -6.32 -18.57
CA LYS A 244 -2.07 -5.50 -17.48
C LYS A 244 -0.76 -6.08 -16.96
N GLU A 245 -0.62 -7.41 -16.90
CA GLU A 245 0.63 -8.05 -16.50
C GLU A 245 1.76 -7.72 -17.49
N MET A 246 1.47 -7.74 -18.81
CA MET A 246 2.40 -7.30 -19.87
C MET A 246 2.76 -5.82 -19.72
N GLU A 247 1.77 -4.94 -19.56
CA GLU A 247 1.99 -3.51 -19.31
C GLU A 247 2.88 -3.28 -18.06
N MET A 248 2.60 -4.00 -16.97
CA MET A 248 3.30 -3.87 -15.69
C MET A 248 4.76 -4.36 -15.81
N ALA A 249 4.99 -5.50 -16.46
CA ALA A 249 6.33 -6.01 -16.74
C ALA A 249 7.14 -5.04 -17.62
N ASN A 250 6.58 -4.58 -18.75
CA ASN A 250 7.22 -3.64 -19.67
C ASN A 250 7.51 -2.28 -18.99
N GLN A 251 6.61 -1.80 -18.11
CA GLN A 251 6.87 -0.62 -17.29
C GLN A 251 8.06 -0.81 -16.35
N MET A 252 8.17 -1.93 -15.64
CA MET A 252 9.28 -2.19 -14.69
C MET A 252 10.63 -2.41 -15.36
N MET A 253 10.67 -3.04 -16.54
CA MET A 253 11.88 -3.13 -17.34
C MET A 253 12.34 -1.74 -17.81
N SER A 254 11.41 -0.92 -18.31
CA SER A 254 11.69 0.46 -18.72
C SER A 254 12.14 1.36 -17.56
N ILE A 255 11.56 1.19 -16.36
CA ILE A 255 11.99 1.84 -15.12
C ILE A 255 13.45 1.47 -14.81
N SER A 256 13.78 0.17 -14.81
CA SER A 256 15.14 -0.31 -14.53
C SER A 256 16.16 0.21 -15.55
N LEU A 257 15.81 0.20 -16.84
CA LEU A 257 16.66 0.74 -17.92
C LEU A 257 16.94 2.24 -17.74
N ALA A 258 15.92 3.02 -17.35
CA ALA A 258 16.06 4.45 -17.11
C ALA A 258 16.96 4.74 -15.90
N ILE A 259 16.83 3.96 -14.81
CA ILE A 259 17.64 4.11 -13.61
C ILE A 259 19.12 3.83 -13.92
N VAL A 260 19.45 2.69 -14.56
CA VAL A 260 20.85 2.37 -14.90
C VAL A 260 21.42 3.36 -15.92
N SER A 261 20.63 3.79 -16.91
CA SER A 261 21.07 4.77 -17.93
C SER A 261 21.41 6.13 -17.33
N GLN A 262 20.72 6.52 -16.26
CA GLN A 262 20.92 7.80 -15.57
C GLN A 262 21.77 7.67 -14.31
N MET A 263 22.34 6.48 -14.02
CA MET A 263 22.98 6.18 -12.73
C MET A 263 24.06 7.19 -12.32
N LYS A 264 24.93 7.59 -13.26
CA LYS A 264 25.94 8.65 -13.02
C LYS A 264 25.33 9.96 -12.51
N LYS A 265 24.23 10.40 -13.13
CA LYS A 265 23.51 11.62 -12.75
C LYS A 265 22.85 11.44 -11.39
N LEU A 266 22.26 10.27 -11.12
CA LEU A 266 21.64 9.95 -9.84
C LEU A 266 22.65 9.95 -8.69
N LEU A 267 23.84 9.37 -8.89
CA LEU A 267 24.93 9.38 -7.92
C LEU A 267 25.39 10.81 -7.61
N VAL A 268 25.52 11.69 -8.61
CA VAL A 268 25.91 13.11 -8.40
C VAL A 268 24.82 13.94 -7.69
N ILE A 269 23.55 13.50 -7.72
CA ILE A 269 22.44 14.20 -7.05
C ILE A 269 22.24 13.69 -5.60
N LEU A 270 22.62 12.45 -5.31
CA LEU A 270 22.28 11.75 -4.06
C LEU A 270 23.49 11.34 -3.19
N HIS A 271 24.72 11.64 -3.63
CA HIS A 271 25.96 11.57 -2.85
C HIS A 271 26.68 12.92 -2.82
#